data_AF-A0A7C5AU31-F1
#
_entry.id   AF-A0A7C5AU31-F1
#
_cell.length_a   1.000
_cell.length_b   1.000
_cell.length_c   1.000
_cell.angle_alpha   90.00
_cell.angle_beta   90.00
_cell.angle_gamma   90.00
#
_symmetry.space_group_name_H-M   'P 1'
#
loop_
_entity.id
_entity.type
_entity.pdbx_description
1 polymer ?
#
loop_
_entity_poly.entity_id
_entity_poly.type
_entity_poly.pdbx_seq_one_letter_code
_entity_poly.pdbx_strand_id
1 'polypeptide(L)'
;MSENAAGQGPADEAKPAPRKVFCVKYKREMEGLEERPFDTHPLGQRIYENVSKLAWQEWVERMKIIMNEYRLNLGRREHQEFLLRMMEEYFFGEGGELPADYTPPRG
;
A
#
# COMPACT_ATOMS: atom_id res chain seq x y z
N MET A 1 -54.07 2.20 -25.21
CA MET A 1 -53.75 2.78 -23.88
C MET A 1 -53.58 1.57 -22.99
N SER A 2 -52.44 1.15 -22.48
CA SER A 2 -51.14 1.74 -22.09
C SER A 2 -50.28 0.51 -21.71
N GLU A 3 -48.97 0.44 -21.63
CA GLU A 3 -47.81 1.29 -21.86
C GLU A 3 -46.61 0.30 -21.94
N ASN A 4 -45.59 0.67 -22.71
CA ASN A 4 -44.29 -0.01 -22.70
C ASN A 4 -43.61 0.15 -21.33
N ALA A 5 -42.95 -0.89 -20.83
CA ALA A 5 -41.88 -0.74 -19.84
C ALA A 5 -40.82 -1.83 -20.03
N ALA A 6 -39.89 -1.57 -20.95
CA ALA A 6 -38.58 -2.19 -20.92
C ALA A 6 -37.79 -1.56 -19.76
N GLY A 7 -37.64 -2.28 -18.65
CA GLY A 7 -36.74 -1.90 -17.56
C GLY A 7 -35.35 -2.46 -17.79
N GLN A 8 -34.50 -1.72 -18.50
CA GLN A 8 -33.05 -1.90 -18.47
C GLN A 8 -32.50 -1.30 -17.15
N GLY A 9 -31.53 -2.00 -16.55
CA GLY A 9 -31.19 -1.95 -15.12
C GLY A 9 -30.40 -0.73 -14.66
N PRO A 10 -29.93 -0.69 -13.39
CA PRO A 10 -28.85 0.21 -13.04
C PRO A 10 -27.53 -0.44 -13.44
N ALA A 11 -26.78 0.32 -14.24
CA ALA A 11 -25.43 0.03 -14.66
C ALA A 11 -24.54 -0.33 -13.47
N ASP A 12 -23.74 -1.38 -13.68
CA ASP A 12 -22.38 -1.54 -13.17
C ASP A 12 -21.83 -0.22 -12.60
N GLU A 13 -21.85 -0.07 -11.26
CA GLU A 13 -21.11 0.99 -10.59
C GLU A 13 -19.64 0.74 -10.86
N ALA A 14 -19.12 1.34 -11.93
CA ALA A 14 -17.74 1.24 -12.32
C ALA A 14 -16.86 1.78 -11.19
N LYS A 15 -16.35 0.88 -10.34
CA LYS A 15 -15.26 1.21 -9.41
C LYS A 15 -14.16 1.91 -10.23
N PRO A 16 -13.68 3.08 -9.81
CA PRO A 16 -12.60 3.75 -10.52
C PRO A 16 -11.41 2.79 -10.63
N ALA A 17 -10.76 2.80 -11.80
CA ALA A 17 -9.65 1.90 -12.07
C ALA A 17 -8.59 2.01 -10.95
N PRO A 18 -8.04 0.87 -10.49
CA PRO A 18 -7.13 0.87 -9.35
C PRO A 18 -5.89 1.71 -9.66
N ARG A 19 -5.52 2.57 -8.70
CA ARG A 19 -4.31 3.39 -8.76
C ARG A 19 -3.09 2.51 -9.04
N LYS A 20 -2.21 2.95 -9.94
CA LYS A 20 -0.95 2.27 -10.26
C LYS A 20 0.23 2.93 -9.56
N VAL A 21 1.23 2.12 -9.21
CA VAL A 21 2.50 2.55 -8.62
C VAL A 21 3.65 1.76 -9.23
N PHE A 22 4.81 2.38 -9.34
CA PHE A 22 6.05 1.63 -9.56
C PHE A 22 6.50 1.03 -8.22
N CYS A 23 6.29 -0.26 -8.03
CA CYS A 23 6.53 -0.89 -6.74
C CYS A 23 8.03 -1.02 -6.47
N VAL A 24 8.53 -0.42 -5.38
CA VAL A 24 9.95 -0.49 -4.98
C VAL A 24 10.43 -1.91 -4.72
N LYS A 25 9.52 -2.80 -4.28
CA LYS A 25 9.87 -4.19 -3.97
C LYS A 25 10.06 -5.04 -5.23
N TYR A 26 9.20 -4.85 -6.23
CA TYR A 26 9.17 -5.66 -7.44
C TYR A 26 9.75 -4.97 -8.68
N LYS A 27 10.11 -3.69 -8.57
CA LYS A 27 10.68 -2.85 -9.65
C LYS A 27 9.86 -2.87 -10.94
N ARG A 28 8.53 -2.79 -10.81
CA ARG A 28 7.58 -2.75 -11.94
C ARG A 28 6.29 -2.04 -11.55
N GLU A 29 5.51 -1.63 -12.54
CA GLU A 29 4.18 -1.06 -12.32
C GLU A 29 3.20 -2.12 -11.81
N MET A 30 2.49 -1.79 -10.73
CA MET A 30 1.54 -2.67 -10.05
C MET A 30 0.38 -1.85 -9.46
N GLU A 31 -0.68 -2.52 -9.03
CA GLU A 31 -1.75 -1.90 -8.25
C GLU A 31 -1.19 -1.36 -6.93
N GLY A 32 -1.45 -0.09 -6.64
CA GLY A 32 -1.09 0.59 -5.40
C GLY A 32 -2.13 0.36 -4.30
N LEU A 33 -1.84 0.86 -3.11
CA LEU A 33 -2.80 0.83 -2.00
C LEU A 33 -4.01 1.71 -2.32
N GLU A 34 -5.17 1.29 -1.81
CA GLU A 34 -6.43 2.05 -1.88
C GLU A 34 -6.36 3.29 -0.99
N GLU A 35 -5.75 3.14 0.19
CA GLU A 35 -5.63 4.19 1.21
C GLU A 35 -4.20 4.29 1.74
N ARG A 36 -3.82 5.48 2.20
CA ARG A 36 -2.51 5.75 2.78
C ARG A 36 -2.43 5.12 4.18
N PRO A 37 -1.43 4.27 4.48
CA PRO A 37 -1.20 3.81 5.85
C PRO A 37 -0.57 4.93 6.67
N PHE A 38 -0.74 4.94 8.00
CA PHE A 38 -0.09 5.89 8.92
C PHE A 38 -0.31 7.37 8.56
N ASP A 39 -1.53 7.86 8.72
CA ASP A 39 -1.94 9.20 8.24
C ASP A 39 -1.05 10.37 8.68
N THR A 40 -0.46 10.28 9.86
CA THR A 40 0.37 11.34 10.44
C THR A 40 1.87 11.12 10.25
N HIS A 41 2.28 9.95 9.76
CA HIS A 41 3.70 9.58 9.67
C HIS A 41 4.19 9.68 8.21
N PRO A 42 5.36 10.31 7.94
CA PRO A 42 5.85 10.50 6.57
C PRO A 42 6.08 9.19 5.80
N LEU A 43 6.46 8.12 6.50
CA LEU A 43 6.55 6.76 5.92
C LEU A 43 5.25 6.32 5.27
N GLY A 44 4.11 6.74 5.80
CA GLY A 44 2.78 6.45 5.25
C GLY A 44 2.61 6.91 3.82
N GLN A 45 2.94 8.19 3.57
CA GLN A 45 2.93 8.76 2.23
C GLN A 45 3.90 8.02 1.29
N ARG A 46 5.12 7.73 1.77
CA ARG A 46 6.14 7.04 0.98
C ARG A 46 5.69 5.63 0.57
N ILE A 47 5.04 4.89 1.48
CA ILE A 47 4.45 3.58 1.19
C ILE A 47 3.32 3.71 0.18
N TYR A 48 2.40 4.65 0.41
CA TYR A 48 1.29 4.88 -0.52
C TYR A 48 1.81 5.14 -1.94
N GLU A 49 2.83 5.98 -2.09
CA GLU A 49 3.41 6.35 -3.39
C GLU A 49 4.14 5.21 -4.10
N ASN A 50 4.85 4.36 -3.35
CA ASN A 50 5.89 3.50 -3.92
C ASN A 50 5.69 2.00 -3.70
N VAL A 51 4.69 1.58 -2.92
CA VAL A 51 4.48 0.17 -2.56
C VAL A 51 3.19 -0.33 -3.18
N SER A 52 3.26 -1.51 -3.81
CA SER A 52 2.07 -2.16 -4.37
C SER A 52 1.22 -2.79 -3.28
N LYS A 53 -0.07 -2.95 -3.56
CA LYS A 53 -1.02 -3.67 -2.71
C LYS A 53 -0.53 -5.07 -2.35
N LEU A 54 0.07 -5.78 -3.30
CA LEU A 54 0.67 -7.10 -3.06
C LEU A 54 1.83 -7.02 -2.07
N ALA A 55 2.79 -6.12 -2.30
CA ALA A 55 3.95 -5.97 -1.42
C ALA A 55 3.55 -5.55 0.01
N TRP A 56 2.49 -4.76 0.13
CA TRP A 56 1.91 -4.40 1.42
C TRP A 56 1.28 -5.58 2.15
N GLN A 57 0.52 -6.43 1.44
CA GLN A 57 -0.04 -7.66 2.02
C GLN A 57 1.07 -8.60 2.53
N GLU A 58 2.14 -8.79 1.77
CA GLU A 58 3.31 -9.58 2.20
C GLU A 58 3.96 -8.99 3.46
N TRP A 59 4.07 -7.67 3.54
CA TRP A 59 4.56 -7.00 4.74
C TRP A 59 3.66 -7.22 5.96
N VAL A 60 2.34 -7.18 5.81
CA VAL A 60 1.41 -7.42 6.93
C VAL A 60 1.60 -8.84 7.51
N GLU A 61 1.80 -9.84 6.66
CA GLU A 61 2.11 -11.20 7.15
C GLU A 61 3.47 -11.27 7.83
N ARG A 62 4.50 -10.62 7.27
CA ARG A 62 5.82 -10.54 7.91
C ARG A 62 5.77 -9.81 9.25
N MET A 63 4.99 -8.74 9.35
CA MET A 63 4.78 -7.96 10.58
C MET A 63 4.23 -8.84 11.69
N LYS A 64 3.27 -9.74 11.41
CA LYS A 64 2.74 -10.68 12.41
C LYS A 64 3.84 -11.58 12.99
N ILE A 65 4.71 -12.10 12.13
CA ILE A 65 5.86 -12.91 12.54
C ILE A 65 6.79 -12.08 13.43
N ILE A 66 7.17 -10.87 12.99
CA ILE A 66 8.03 -9.97 13.78
C ILE A 66 7.40 -9.66 15.14
N MET A 67 6.12 -9.33 15.18
CA MET A 67 5.42 -9.03 16.43
C MET A 67 5.44 -10.20 17.41
N ASN A 68 5.26 -11.43 16.91
CA ASN A 68 5.28 -12.63 17.74
C ASN A 68 6.70 -12.98 18.21
N GLU A 69 7.68 -13.01 17.31
CA GLU A 69 9.06 -13.40 17.61
C GLU A 69 9.73 -12.44 18.60
N TYR A 70 9.53 -11.13 18.42
CA TYR A 70 10.08 -10.11 19.32
C TYR A 70 9.13 -9.74 20.48
N ARG A 71 7.96 -10.40 20.59
CA ARG A 71 6.90 -10.11 21.57
C ARG A 71 6.57 -8.62 21.66
N LEU A 72 6.40 -7.98 20.51
CA LEU A 72 6.16 -6.55 20.43
C LEU A 72 4.78 -6.18 20.98
N ASN A 73 4.77 -5.11 21.76
CA ASN A 73 3.57 -4.42 22.22
C ASN A 73 3.48 -3.05 21.54
N LEU A 74 2.53 -2.88 20.61
CA LEU A 74 2.33 -1.63 19.86
C LEU A 74 1.79 -0.48 20.73
N GLY A 75 1.49 -0.69 22.00
CA GLY A 75 1.25 0.39 22.97
C GLY A 75 2.53 1.08 23.44
N ARG A 76 3.72 0.50 23.17
CA ARG A 76 5.01 1.08 23.54
C ARG A 76 5.67 1.73 22.34
N ARG A 77 6.05 3.01 22.48
CA ARG A 77 6.72 3.80 21.44
C ARG A 77 7.98 3.12 20.90
N GLU A 78 8.81 2.57 21.77
CA GLU A 78 10.05 1.87 21.40
C GLU A 78 9.79 0.67 20.44
N HIS A 79 8.69 -0.05 20.64
CA HIS A 79 8.31 -1.18 19.79
C HIS A 79 7.71 -0.73 18.45
N GLN A 80 6.94 0.36 18.46
CA GLN A 80 6.46 0.99 17.23
C GLN A 80 7.65 1.45 16.38
N GLU A 81 8.62 2.15 16.99
CA GLU A 81 9.83 2.61 16.31
C GLU A 81 10.64 1.43 15.74
N PHE A 82 10.78 0.34 16.48
CA PHE A 82 11.43 -0.88 15.98
C PHE A 82 10.69 -1.45 14.75
N LEU A 83 9.37 -1.57 14.82
CA LEU A 83 8.59 -2.10 13.70
C LEU A 83 8.67 -1.20 12.46
N LEU A 84 8.65 0.12 12.65
CA LEU A 84 8.81 1.09 11.56
C LEU A 84 10.19 0.98 10.91
N ARG A 85 11.27 0.78 11.68
CA ARG A 85 12.61 0.52 11.12
C ARG A 85 12.66 -0.76 10.30
N MET A 86 12.06 -1.85 10.81
CA MET A 86 11.97 -3.12 10.08
C MET A 86 11.18 -2.98 8.77
N MET A 87 10.16 -2.13 8.76
CA MET A 87 9.36 -1.82 7.57
C MET A 87 10.14 -1.01 6.56
N GLU A 88 10.84 0.03 7.03
CA GLU A 88 11.69 0.87 6.18
C GLU A 88 12.80 0.04 5.54
N GLU A 89 13.45 -0.83 6.30
CA GLU A 89 14.45 -1.77 5.77
C GLU A 89 13.84 -2.73 4.73
N TYR A 90 12.66 -3.28 5.00
CA TYR A 90 12.02 -4.27 4.11
C TYR A 90 11.68 -3.72 2.71
N PHE A 91 11.28 -2.44 2.64
CA PHE A 91 10.88 -1.78 1.40
C PHE A 91 11.97 -0.91 0.77
N PHE A 92 12.81 -0.28 1.59
CA PHE A 92 13.74 0.79 1.19
C PHE A 92 15.19 0.56 1.65
N GLY A 93 15.49 -0.58 2.30
CA GLY A 93 16.86 -1.01 2.62
C GLY A 93 17.66 -1.41 1.38
N GLU A 94 18.78 -2.11 1.54
CA GLU A 94 19.66 -2.49 0.42
C GLU A 94 18.89 -3.29 -0.66
N GLY A 95 18.74 -2.70 -1.85
CA GLY A 95 17.89 -3.20 -2.96
C GLY A 95 16.58 -2.42 -3.20
N GLY A 96 16.25 -1.47 -2.32
CA GLY A 96 15.09 -0.58 -2.39
C GLY A 96 15.25 0.62 -3.33
N GLU A 97 16.43 0.84 -3.91
CA GLU A 97 16.70 1.98 -4.81
C GLU A 97 15.69 2.03 -5.97
N LEU A 98 14.98 3.14 -6.06
CA LEU A 98 14.20 3.46 -7.25
C LEU A 98 15.17 3.63 -8.42
N PRO A 99 14.80 3.22 -9.65
CA PRO A 99 15.61 3.53 -10.82
C PRO A 99 15.94 5.03 -10.85
N ALA A 100 17.14 5.39 -11.29
CA ALA A 100 17.61 6.78 -11.31
C ALA A 100 16.64 7.74 -12.03
N ASP A 101 15.87 7.22 -12.98
CA ASP A 101 14.91 7.97 -13.79
C ASP A 101 13.46 7.97 -13.24
N TYR A 102 13.22 7.38 -12.06
CA TYR A 102 11.87 7.36 -11.48
C TYR A 102 11.47 8.76 -10.98
N THR A 103 10.52 9.38 -11.67
CA THR A 103 9.85 10.60 -11.22
C THR A 103 8.52 10.23 -10.55
N PRO A 104 8.33 10.49 -9.25
CA PRO A 104 7.07 10.20 -8.59
C PRO A 104 5.93 11.05 -9.19
N PRO A 105 4.71 10.48 -9.33
CA PRO A 105 3.56 11.25 -9.79
C PRO A 105 3.26 12.36 -8.78
N ARG A 106 3.15 13.61 -9.26
CA ARG A 106 2.70 14.74 -8.46
C ARG A 106 1.23 14.52 -8.11
N GLY A 107 0.96 14.10 -6.87
CA GLY A 107 -0.37 14.04 -6.28
C GLY A 107 -0.88 15.41 -5.88
#